data_AF-A0A924ENG9-F1
#
_entry.id   AF-A0A924ENG9-F1
#
_cell.length_a   1.000
_cell.length_b   1.000
_cell.length_c   1.000
_cell.angle_alpha   90.00
_cell.angle_beta   90.00
_cell.angle_gamma   90.00
#
_symmetry.space_group_name_H-M   'P 1'
#
loop_
_entity.id
_entity.type
_entity.pdbx_description
1 polymer ?
#
loop_
_entity_poly.entity_id
_entity_poly.type
_entity_poly.pdbx_seq_one_letter_code
_entity_poly.pdbx_strand_id
1 'polypeptide(L)'
;MTNPLFYAKILLFGEYGIIEDSQGLTVPYSFYKGTLKFSDLSSDFEKKSNLSLLKYFKYLELTDLPKDFQLNLHSLKKDISKGLFFDS
;
A
#
# COMPACT_ATOMS: atom_id res chain seq x y z
N MET A 1 16.32 7.01 4.98
CA MET A 1 15.34 6.05 5.52
C MET A 1 15.27 4.90 4.54
N THR A 2 15.42 3.65 4.98
CA THR A 2 15.32 2.47 4.12
C THR A 2 13.90 2.42 3.55
N ASN A 3 13.72 2.61 2.24
CA ASN A 3 12.42 2.42 1.61
C ASN A 3 12.05 0.94 1.73
N PRO A 4 11.04 0.57 2.54
CA PRO A 4 10.68 -0.82 2.74
C PRO A 4 10.20 -1.41 1.41
N LEU A 5 10.72 -2.59 1.08
CA LEU A 5 10.32 -3.35 -0.09
C LEU A 5 9.21 -4.31 0.32
N PHE A 6 8.03 -4.15 -0.29
CA PHE A 6 6.85 -4.94 -0.03
C PHE A 6 6.77 -6.07 -1.04
N TYR A 7 6.80 -7.32 -0.57
CA TYR A 7 6.67 -8.50 -1.41
C TYR A 7 5.21 -8.96 -1.40
N ALA A 8 4.72 -9.40 -2.57
CA ALA A 8 3.54 -10.25 -2.61
C ALA A 8 3.80 -11.54 -1.82
N LYS A 9 2.74 -12.24 -1.46
CA LYS A 9 2.82 -13.49 -0.70
C LYS A 9 2.08 -14.59 -1.45
N ILE A 10 2.64 -15.80 -1.43
CA ILE A 10 1.94 -17.02 -1.80
C ILE A 10 1.58 -17.74 -0.49
N LEU A 11 0.31 -18.09 -0.35
CA LEU A 11 -0.17 -18.95 0.73
C LEU A 11 -0.06 -20.40 0.26
N LEU A 12 0.83 -21.17 0.88
CA LEU A 12 1.07 -22.57 0.52
C LEU A 12 0.10 -23.52 1.23
N PHE A 13 -0.26 -23.20 2.47
CA PHE A 13 -1.18 -23.98 3.29
C PHE A 13 -1.99 -23.08 4.22
N GLY A 14 -3.19 -23.51 4.57
CA GLY A 14 -4.02 -22.85 5.58
C GLY A 14 -4.92 -21.73 5.04
N GLU A 15 -5.33 -21.77 3.77
CA GLU A 15 -6.20 -20.78 3.13
C GLU A 15 -7.45 -20.44 3.96
N TYR A 16 -8.30 -21.43 4.18
CA TYR A 16 -9.49 -21.27 5.04
C TYR A 16 -9.15 -21.44 6.52
N GLY A 17 -8.05 -22.12 6.85
CA GLY A 17 -7.64 -22.33 8.24
C GLY A 17 -7.33 -21.04 8.98
N ILE A 18 -6.66 -20.07 8.32
CA ILE A 18 -6.34 -18.77 8.92
C ILE A 18 -7.62 -17.98 9.30
N ILE A 19 -8.72 -18.18 8.57
CA ILE A 19 -10.00 -17.52 8.86
C ILE A 19 -10.58 -18.02 10.19
N GLU A 20 -10.31 -19.29 10.53
CA GLU A 20 -10.74 -19.96 11.75
C GLU A 20 -9.63 -19.99 12.81
N ASP A 21 -8.77 -18.97 12.85
CA ASP A 21 -7.64 -18.83 13.79
C ASP A 21 -6.61 -19.99 13.79
N SER A 22 -6.54 -20.77 12.70
CA SER A 22 -5.55 -21.83 12.53
C SER A 22 -4.25 -21.34 11.86
N GLN A 23 -3.20 -22.14 11.94
CA GLN A 23 -1.91 -21.83 11.33
C GLN A 23 -1.96 -21.94 9.81
N GLY A 24 -1.27 -21.02 9.12
CA GLY A 24 -1.01 -21.12 7.69
C GLY A 24 0.45 -20.83 7.37
N LEU A 25 0.90 -21.29 6.20
CA LEU A 25 2.26 -21.12 5.73
C LEU A 25 2.28 -20.21 4.50
N THR A 26 2.90 -19.04 4.61
CA THR A 26 3.10 -18.13 3.48
C THR A 26 4.57 -17.95 3.16
N VAL A 27 4.87 -17.73 1.89
CA VAL A 27 6.22 -17.38 1.42
C VAL A 27 6.19 -16.07 0.62
N PRO A 28 7.19 -15.20 0.74
CA PRO A 28 7.32 -14.03 -0.12
C PRO A 28 7.49 -14.45 -1.59
N TYR A 29 6.76 -13.79 -2.49
CA TYR A 29 6.88 -13.96 -3.93
C TYR A 29 7.69 -12.82 -4.53
N SER A 30 8.88 -13.12 -5.04
CA SER A 30 9.87 -12.12 -5.43
C SER A 30 9.59 -11.39 -6.75
N PHE A 31 8.73 -11.97 -7.61
CA PHE A 31 8.39 -11.37 -8.91
C PHE A 31 7.44 -10.18 -8.77
N TYR A 32 6.47 -10.27 -7.86
CA TYR A 32 5.58 -9.15 -7.55
C TYR A 32 6.02 -8.51 -6.24
N LYS A 33 6.65 -7.36 -6.36
CA LYS A 33 7.12 -6.56 -5.23
C LYS A 33 7.07 -5.11 -5.61
N GLY A 34 6.93 -4.25 -4.61
CA GLY A 34 6.97 -2.82 -4.86
C GLY A 34 7.41 -2.04 -3.64
N THR A 35 7.64 -0.76 -3.84
CA THR A 35 8.07 0.14 -2.77
C THR A 35 7.51 1.54 -2.98
N LEU A 36 7.30 2.26 -1.89
CA LEU A 36 6.89 3.65 -1.95
C LEU A 36 8.14 4.52 -2.11
N LYS A 37 8.12 5.41 -3.11
CA LYS A 37 9.20 6.34 -3.43
C LYS A 37 8.64 7.74 -3.65
N PHE A 38 9.51 8.73 -3.53
CA PHE A 38 9.24 10.10 -3.94
C PHE A 38 9.96 10.37 -5.25
N SER A 39 9.30 11.08 -6.16
CA SER A 39 9.91 11.62 -7.38
C SER A 39 9.24 12.94 -7.76
N ASP A 40 9.81 13.62 -8.75
CA ASP A 40 9.20 14.81 -9.35
C ASP A 40 8.04 14.48 -10.31
N LEU A 41 7.54 13.23 -10.29
CA LEU A 41 6.47 12.71 -11.15
C LEU A 41 6.76 12.93 -12.64
N SER A 42 7.97 12.57 -13.05
CA SER A 42 8.48 12.83 -14.41
C SER A 42 7.91 11.88 -15.45
N SER A 43 7.69 10.61 -15.09
CA SER A 43 7.18 9.57 -15.97
C SER A 43 5.66 9.41 -15.89
N ASP A 44 5.03 8.93 -16.97
CA ASP A 44 3.59 8.64 -16.98
C ASP A 44 3.22 7.52 -16.00
N PHE A 45 4.15 6.59 -15.78
CA PHE A 45 4.02 5.55 -14.75
C PHE A 45 3.90 6.16 -13.34
N GLU A 46 4.84 7.03 -12.95
CA GLU A 46 4.82 7.72 -11.66
C GLU A 46 3.54 8.53 -11.48
N LYS A 47 3.14 9.30 -12.48
CA LYS A 47 1.90 10.10 -12.46
C LYS A 47 0.66 9.22 -12.27
N LYS A 48 0.59 8.09 -12.96
CA LYS A 48 -0.54 7.15 -12.86
C LYS A 48 -0.59 6.48 -11.48
N SER A 49 0.56 6.11 -10.94
CA SER A 49 0.66 5.54 -9.58
C SER A 49 0.29 6.56 -8.51
N ASN A 50 0.84 7.78 -8.58
CA ASN A 50 0.48 8.90 -7.70
C ASN A 50 -1.02 9.24 -7.76
N LEU A 51 -1.63 9.26 -8.96
CA LEU A 51 -3.07 9.48 -9.12
C LEU A 51 -3.90 8.37 -8.46
N SER A 52 -3.42 7.13 -8.51
CA SER A 52 -4.09 6.01 -7.82
C SER A 52 -4.04 6.19 -6.29
N LEU A 53 -2.91 6.64 -5.74
CA LEU A 53 -2.81 7.01 -4.33
C LEU A 53 -3.74 8.17 -3.96
N LEU A 54 -3.85 9.18 -4.82
CA LEU A 54 -4.77 10.30 -4.60
C LEU A 54 -6.24 9.84 -4.59
N LYS A 55 -6.63 8.91 -5.47
CA LYS A 55 -7.98 8.31 -5.46
C LYS A 55 -8.23 7.53 -4.17
N TYR A 56 -7.24 6.77 -3.70
CA TYR A 56 -7.34 6.04 -2.44
C TYR A 56 -7.44 6.98 -1.24
N PHE A 57 -6.64 8.04 -1.20
CA PHE A 57 -6.76 9.09 -0.19
C PHE A 57 -8.19 9.67 -0.13
N LYS A 58 -8.77 10.01 -1.28
CA LYS A 58 -10.15 10.54 -1.35
C LYS A 58 -11.18 9.53 -0.84
N TYR A 59 -11.00 8.26 -1.15
CA TYR A 59 -11.85 7.19 -0.61
C TYR A 59 -11.75 7.15 0.92
N LEU A 60 -10.53 7.18 1.48
CA LEU A 60 -10.32 7.18 2.93
C LEU A 60 -10.91 8.41 3.62
N GLU A 61 -10.83 9.59 3.01
CA GLU A 61 -11.39 10.83 3.55
C GLU A 61 -12.93 10.79 3.67
N LEU A 62 -13.59 10.02 2.80
CA LEU A 62 -15.05 9.84 2.79
C LEU A 62 -15.52 8.61 3.58
N THR A 63 -14.60 7.77 4.04
CA THR A 63 -14.94 6.52 4.74
C THR A 63 -15.16 6.81 6.22
N ASP A 64 -16.31 6.37 6.76
CA ASP A 64 -16.55 6.40 8.20
C ASP A 64 -15.75 5.27 8.87
N LEU A 65 -14.63 5.65 9.49
CA LEU A 65 -13.74 4.72 10.17
C LEU A 65 -14.11 4.62 11.66
N PRO A 66 -13.95 3.44 12.29
CA PRO A 66 -14.13 3.29 13.73
C PRO A 66 -13.28 4.33 14.49
N LYS A 67 -13.81 4.88 15.59
CA LYS A 67 -13.12 5.93 16.38
C LYS A 67 -11.72 5.52 16.86
N ASP A 68 -11.52 4.23 17.10
CA ASP A 68 -10.27 3.64 17.56
C ASP A 68 -9.26 3.41 16.42
N PHE A 69 -9.67 3.60 15.16
CA PHE A 69 -8.84 3.45 13.98
C PHE A 69 -8.57 4.80 13.33
N GLN A 70 -7.46 5.43 13.73
CA GLN A 70 -7.08 6.76 13.25
C GLN A 70 -6.00 6.68 12.18
N LEU A 71 -6.28 7.26 11.01
CA LEU A 71 -5.31 7.44 9.93
C LEU A 71 -4.82 8.88 9.89
N ASN A 72 -3.50 9.08 9.72
CA ASN A 72 -2.93 10.39 9.50
C ASN A 72 -3.09 10.83 8.03
N LEU A 73 -4.33 11.13 7.64
CA LEU A 73 -4.68 11.53 6.29
C LEU A 73 -3.99 12.83 5.85
N HIS A 74 -3.74 13.75 6.79
CA HIS A 74 -3.01 14.98 6.51
C HIS A 74 -1.58 14.71 6.00
N SER A 75 -0.85 13.81 6.67
CA SER A 75 0.50 13.44 6.25
C SER A 75 0.49 12.67 4.94
N LEU A 76 -0.45 11.74 4.77
CA LEU A 76 -0.62 11.02 3.51
C LEU A 76 -0.85 11.98 2.33
N LYS A 77 -1.76 12.96 2.47
CA LYS A 77 -2.02 13.97 1.44
C LYS A 77 -0.77 14.78 1.12
N LYS A 78 -0.05 15.22 2.15
CA LYS A 78 1.20 15.99 2.00
C LYS A 78 2.25 15.17 1.23
N ASP A 79 2.39 13.89 1.53
CA ASP A 79 3.36 13.03 0.86
C ASP A 79 2.96 12.75 -0.60
N ILE A 80 1.67 12.50 -0.87
CA ILE A 80 1.15 12.40 -2.25
C ILE A 80 1.45 13.67 -3.05
N SER A 81 1.22 14.86 -2.46
CA SER A 81 1.53 16.14 -3.10
C SER A 81 3.03 16.39 -3.31
N LYS A 82 3.90 15.75 -2.52
CA LYS A 82 5.36 15.75 -2.71
C LYS A 82 5.84 14.74 -3.75
N GLY A 83 4.94 14.05 -4.44
CA GLY A 83 5.29 13.08 -5.47
C GLY A 83 5.51 11.67 -4.94
N LEU A 84 4.88 11.30 -3.82
CA LEU A 84 4.81 9.89 -3.40
C LEU A 84 4.13 9.06 -4.48
N PHE A 85 4.77 7.98 -4.91
CA PHE A 85 4.19 6.98 -5.81
C PHE A 85 4.62 5.58 -5.38
N PHE A 86 3.86 4.57 -5.81
CA PHE A 86 4.21 3.18 -5.63
C PHE A 86 4.90 2.64 -6.88
N ASP A 87 6.14 2.18 -6.70
CA ASP A 87 6.99 1.58 -7.73
C ASP A 87 6.87 0.05 -7.63
N SER A 88 6.19 -0.57 -8.59
CA SER A 88 5.80 -1.99 -8.59
C SER A 88 5.88 -2.61 -9.97
#